data_AF-A0A496ZCX4-F1
#
_entry.id   AF-A0A496ZCX4-F1
#
_cell.length_a   1.000
_cell.length_b   1.000
_cell.length_c   1.000
_cell.angle_alpha   90.00
_cell.angle_beta   90.00
_cell.angle_gamma   90.00
#
_symmetry.space_group_name_H-M   'P 1'
#
loop_
_entity.id
_entity.type
_entity.pdbx_description
1 polymer ?
#
loop_
_entity_poly.entity_id
_entity_poly.type
_entity_poly.pdbx_seq_one_letter_code
_entity_poly.pdbx_strand_id
1 'polypeptide(L)'
;MKIRKRIEAVMQSSSNAEAGWLGVGLSVIAGLYGIGVRLRKTAYAKGWLKKSRLDCLVVSVGNLTLGGTGKTPATIYLARLI
;
A
#
# COMPACT_ATOMS: atom_id res chain seq x y z
N MET A 1 -15.22 23.10 -6.52
CA MET A 1 -14.16 22.76 -7.51
C MET A 1 -12.71 22.97 -7.02
N LYS A 2 -12.42 23.93 -6.12
CA LYS A 2 -11.04 24.20 -5.62
C LYS A 2 -10.41 23.09 -4.76
N ILE A 3 -11.21 22.31 -4.03
CA ILE A 3 -10.71 21.28 -3.08
C ILE A 3 -10.12 20.07 -3.81
N ARG A 4 -10.74 19.61 -4.90
CA ARG A 4 -10.23 18.49 -5.71
C ARG A 4 -8.85 18.79 -6.31
N LYS A 5 -8.66 19.99 -6.86
CA LYS A 5 -7.35 20.44 -7.38
C LYS A 5 -6.26 20.44 -6.30
N ARG A 6 -6.59 20.80 -5.05
CA ARG A 6 -5.65 20.73 -3.92
C ARG A 6 -5.29 19.29 -3.54
N ILE A 7 -6.25 18.37 -3.59
CA ILE A 7 -6.00 16.95 -3.32
C ILE A 7 -5.13 16.33 -4.43
N GLU A 8 -5.41 16.64 -5.69
CA GLU A 8 -4.62 16.18 -6.85
C GLU A 8 -3.18 16.70 -6.81
N ALA A 9 -2.98 17.98 -6.44
CA ALA A 9 -1.64 18.55 -6.27
C ALA A 9 -0.85 17.86 -5.14
N VAL A 10 -1.50 17.50 -4.03
CA VAL A 10 -0.86 16.75 -2.93
C VAL A 10 -0.55 15.31 -3.34
N MET A 11 -1.39 14.69 -4.19
CA MET A 11 -1.16 13.32 -4.69
C MET A 11 -0.05 13.24 -5.74
N GLN A 12 0.18 14.30 -6.54
CA GLN A 12 1.27 14.35 -7.54
C GLN A 12 2.58 14.91 -7.00
N SER A 13 2.57 15.66 -5.88
CA SER A 13 3.78 16.31 -5.36
C SER A 13 4.60 15.38 -4.48
N SER A 14 5.53 14.66 -5.11
CA SER A 14 6.70 14.06 -4.46
C SER A 14 7.74 15.11 -4.01
N SER A 15 7.43 16.41 -4.07
CA SER A 15 8.30 17.49 -3.56
C SER A 15 7.62 18.22 -2.39
N ASN A 16 8.37 18.34 -1.31
CA ASN A 16 7.90 18.56 0.05
C ASN A 16 7.65 20.04 0.40
N ALA A 17 7.27 20.90 -0.56
CA ALA A 17 7.43 22.35 -0.39
C ALA A 17 6.14 23.20 -0.39
N GLU A 18 4.98 22.71 -0.86
CA GLU A 18 3.79 23.56 -1.05
C GLU A 18 2.51 22.96 -0.41
N ALA A 19 2.65 22.03 0.52
CA ALA A 19 1.52 21.46 1.24
C ALA A 19 1.35 22.23 2.56
N GLY A 20 0.38 23.15 2.63
CA GLY A 20 0.00 23.84 3.87
C GLY A 20 -0.37 22.88 5.02
N TRP A 21 -0.94 23.38 6.12
CA TRP A 21 -1.16 22.57 7.34
C TRP A 21 -1.87 21.22 7.15
N LEU A 22 -2.68 21.06 6.10
CA LEU A 22 -3.29 19.78 5.71
C LEU A 22 -2.25 18.73 5.28
N GLY A 23 -1.21 19.11 4.54
CA GLY A 23 -0.15 18.20 4.11
C GLY A 23 0.69 17.69 5.27
N VAL A 24 0.99 18.57 6.23
CA VAL A 24 1.68 18.19 7.47
C VAL A 24 0.83 17.22 8.29
N GLY A 25 -0.46 17.51 8.46
CA GLY A 25 -1.39 16.62 9.15
C GLY A 25 -1.48 15.23 8.50
N LEU A 26 -1.62 15.16 7.18
CA LEU A 26 -1.64 13.89 6.45
C LEU A 26 -0.31 13.15 6.53
N SER A 27 0.82 13.85 6.52
CA SER A 27 2.16 13.24 6.60
C SER A 27 2.41 12.61 7.97
N VAL A 28 1.96 13.24 9.06
CA VAL A 28 2.03 12.66 10.41
C VAL A 28 1.20 11.38 10.48
N ILE A 29 -0.03 11.39 9.96
CA ILE A 29 -0.89 10.20 9.91
C ILE A 29 -0.25 9.11 9.04
N ALA A 30 0.34 9.47 7.90
CA ALA A 30 1.07 8.54 7.05
C ALA A 30 2.29 7.92 7.75
N GLY A 31 3.02 8.72 8.54
CA GLY A 31 4.12 8.25 9.38
C GLY A 31 3.66 7.24 10.43
N LEU A 32 2.58 7.54 11.16
CA LEU A 32 1.97 6.63 12.13
C LEU A 32 1.51 5.32 11.49
N TYR A 33 0.86 5.40 10.32
CA TYR A 33 0.48 4.23 9.54
C TYR A 33 1.72 3.40 9.15
N GLY A 34 2.78 4.06 8.67
CA GLY A 34 4.05 3.40 8.31
C GLY A 34 4.71 2.66 9.48
N ILE A 35 4.69 3.25 10.68
CA ILE A 35 5.18 2.59 11.91
C ILE A 35 4.34 1.35 12.22
N GLY A 36 3.01 1.46 12.18
CA GLY A 36 2.10 0.33 12.40
C GLY A 36 2.32 -0.82 11.40
N VAL A 37 2.49 -0.50 10.11
CA VAL A 37 2.80 -1.49 9.07
C VAL A 37 4.15 -2.16 9.31
N ARG A 38 5.18 -1.39 9.70
CA ARG A 38 6.50 -1.94 10.05
C ARG A 38 6.42 -2.89 11.25
N LEU A 39 5.70 -2.50 12.31
CA LEU A 39 5.51 -3.33 13.49
C LEU A 39 4.77 -4.63 13.14
N ARG A 40 3.72 -4.55 12.32
CA ARG A 40 3.02 -5.74 11.83
C ARG A 40 3.97 -6.63 11.03
N LYS A 41 4.75 -6.06 10.11
CA LYS A 41 5.72 -6.82 9.29
C LYS A 41 6.76 -7.52 10.18
N THR A 42 7.32 -6.83 11.18
CA THR A 42 8.30 -7.43 12.10
C THR A 42 7.67 -8.51 12.98
N ALA A 43 6.42 -8.34 13.42
CA ALA A 43 5.72 -9.34 14.21
C ALA A 43 5.42 -10.62 13.38
N TYR A 44 5.08 -10.51 12.09
CA TYR A 44 5.02 -11.69 11.20
C TYR A 44 6.40 -12.29 10.91
N ALA A 45 7.44 -11.46 10.75
CA ALA A 45 8.80 -11.94 10.51
C ALA A 45 9.34 -12.74 11.71
N LYS A 46 9.13 -12.23 12.93
CA LYS A 46 9.49 -12.89 14.19
C LYS A 46 8.61 -14.10 14.55
N GLY A 47 7.56 -14.36 13.78
CA GLY A 47 6.65 -15.50 14.02
C GLY A 47 5.67 -15.29 15.17
N TRP A 48 5.52 -14.06 15.67
CA TRP A 48 4.56 -13.72 16.72
C TRP A 48 3.10 -13.81 16.24
N LEU A 49 2.86 -13.62 14.94
CA LEU A 49 1.56 -13.87 14.33
C LEU A 49 1.53 -15.24 13.66
N LYS A 50 0.42 -15.96 13.88
CA LYS A 50 0.17 -17.29 13.33
C LYS A 50 0.16 -17.23 11.80
N LYS A 51 1.01 -18.04 11.17
CA LYS A 51 1.04 -18.26 9.72
C LYS A 51 0.27 -19.55 9.44
N SER A 52 -0.84 -19.47 8.73
CA SER A 52 -1.51 -20.68 8.23
C SER A 52 -0.77 -21.17 6.99
N ARG A 53 -0.50 -22.47 6.90
CA ARG A 53 0.01 -23.11 5.69
C ARG A 53 -1.08 -24.05 5.17
N LEU A 54 -1.25 -24.06 3.86
CA LEU A 54 -2.14 -24.98 3.16
C LEU A 54 -1.26 -26.01 2.46
N ASP A 55 -1.76 -27.24 2.31
CA ASP A 55 -1.02 -28.36 1.70
C ASP A 55 -0.88 -28.27 0.17
N CYS A 56 -1.32 -27.15 -0.43
CA CYS A 56 -1.26 -26.88 -1.86
C CYS A 56 -0.35 -25.70 -2.20
N LEU A 57 0.01 -25.56 -3.48
CA LEU A 57 0.76 -24.41 -3.98
C LEU A 57 -0.09 -23.13 -3.84
N VAL A 58 0.36 -22.19 -3.02
CA VAL A 58 -0.31 -20.90 -2.82
C VAL A 58 0.55 -19.78 -3.40
N VAL A 59 0.04 -19.09 -4.42
CA VAL A 59 0.67 -17.91 -5.03
C VAL A 59 -0.16 -16.67 -4.68
N SER A 60 0.47 -15.66 -4.07
CA SER A 60 -0.19 -14.39 -3.72
C SER A 60 0.17 -13.31 -4.74
N VAL A 61 -0.83 -12.83 -5.49
CA VAL A 61 -0.66 -11.73 -6.46
C VAL A 61 -1.25 -10.44 -5.87
N GLY A 62 -0.38 -9.50 -5.51
CA GLY A 62 -0.74 -8.24 -4.87
C GLY A 62 -0.11 -7.02 -5.54
N ASN A 63 -0.47 -5.82 -5.09
CA ASN A 63 0.10 -4.56 -5.58
C ASN A 63 0.18 -3.56 -4.41
N LEU A 64 1.22 -2.72 -4.44
CA LEU A 64 1.49 -1.74 -3.38
C LEU A 64 0.72 -0.42 -3.57
N THR A 65 0.34 -0.09 -4.79
CA THR A 65 -0.42 1.14 -5.10
C THR A 65 -1.93 0.90 -5.11
N LEU A 66 -2.69 1.92 -4.71
CA LEU A 66 -4.15 1.96 -4.79
C LEU A 66 -4.56 2.25 -6.24
N GLY A 67 -5.39 1.40 -6.85
CA GLY A 67 -5.89 1.59 -8.22
C GLY A 67 -5.93 0.30 -9.07
N GLY A 68 -6.37 0.46 -10.33
CA GLY A 68 -6.50 -0.61 -11.33
C GLY A 68 -5.17 -1.02 -11.95
N THR A 69 -4.24 -1.53 -11.14
CA THR A 69 -2.89 -1.92 -11.56
C THR A 69 -2.79 -3.28 -12.25
N GLY A 70 -3.87 -3.73 -12.89
CA GLY A 70 -3.85 -4.96 -13.68
C GLY A 70 -3.63 -6.25 -12.88
N LYS A 71 -3.80 -6.24 -11.54
CA LYS A 71 -3.70 -7.44 -10.70
C LYS A 71 -4.53 -8.61 -11.26
N THR A 72 -5.76 -8.31 -11.70
CA THR A 72 -6.68 -9.33 -12.24
C THR A 72 -6.17 -9.92 -13.56
N PRO A 73 -5.82 -9.13 -14.61
CA PRO A 73 -5.11 -9.66 -15.78
C PRO A 73 -3.84 -10.46 -15.45
N ALA A 74 -3.02 -9.97 -14.52
CA ALA A 74 -1.77 -10.62 -14.14
C ALA A 74 -1.99 -11.99 -13.46
N THR A 75 -2.99 -12.10 -12.59
CA THR A 75 -3.37 -13.39 -11.98
C THR A 75 -3.87 -14.37 -13.02
N ILE A 76 -4.68 -13.92 -13.99
CA ILE A 76 -5.18 -14.79 -15.08
C ILE A 76 -4.02 -15.29 -15.94
N TYR A 77 -3.06 -14.43 -16.26
CA TYR A 77 -1.86 -14.82 -17.01
C TYR A 77 -1.03 -15.86 -16.24
N LEU A 78 -0.76 -15.61 -14.94
CA LEU A 78 -0.03 -16.56 -14.09
C LEU A 78 -0.73 -17.92 -14.00
N ALA A 79 -2.06 -17.92 -13.86
CA ALA A 79 -2.84 -19.15 -13.81
C ALA A 79 -2.83 -19.95 -15.12
N ARG A 80 -2.47 -19.34 -16.25
CA ARG A 80 -2.30 -20.03 -17.55
C ARG A 80 -0.87 -20.54 -17.78
N LEU A 81 0.11 -20.02 -17.03
CA LEU A 81 1.52 -20.34 -17.20
C LEU A 81 1.97 -21.52 -16.33
N ILE A 82 1.24 -21.76 -15.25
CA ILE A 82 1.40 -22.88 -14.31
C ILE A 82 0.48 -24.02 -14.76
#